data_AF-A0A3D5DC79-F1
#
_entry.id   AF-A0A3D5DC79-F1
#
_cell.length_a   1.000
_cell.length_b   1.000
_cell.length_c   1.000
_cell.angle_alpha   90.00
_cell.angle_beta   90.00
_cell.angle_gamma   90.00
#
_symmetry.space_group_name_H-M   'P 1'
#
loop_
_entity.id
_entity.type
_entity.pdbx_description
1 polymer ?
#
loop_
_entity_poly.entity_id
_entity_poly.type
_entity_poly.pdbx_seq_one_letter_code
_entity_poly.pdbx_strand_id
1 'polypeptide(L)'
;MSHSGWAKTITGYCEPLSLRAGETVKLKASSHDPGPAVLDLVQIVCGDPTSAGPGFHEIEKPSALPPTIKLSEHPLVSGSFAEIDLGGLAIKRRFKIDCYLQPTLPSCDQTALSIGDVASKEIAIQIRQGRFSFKYGGQRLTLLPSK
;
A
#
# COMPACT_ATOMS: atom_id res chain seq x y z
N MET A 1 32.18 -11.39 9.90
CA MET A 1 31.76 -10.02 10.25
C MET A 1 30.24 -9.98 10.27
N SER A 2 29.65 -9.97 11.47
CA SER A 2 28.22 -9.89 11.70
C SER A 2 27.73 -8.47 11.35
N HIS A 3 26.83 -8.35 10.37
CA HIS A 3 26.16 -7.09 10.09
C HIS A 3 25.21 -6.79 11.26
N SER A 4 25.55 -5.77 12.05
CA SER A 4 24.68 -5.20 13.08
C SER A 4 23.38 -4.68 12.45
N GLY A 5 22.31 -5.45 12.54
CA GLY A 5 21.02 -5.08 13.18
C GLY A 5 20.31 -3.77 12.85
N TRP A 6 20.67 -2.99 11.84
CA TRP A 6 19.88 -1.79 11.50
C TRP A 6 18.62 -2.16 10.72
N ALA A 7 17.48 -2.08 11.40
CA ALA A 7 16.18 -2.13 10.74
C ALA A 7 16.04 -0.88 9.85
N LYS A 8 15.59 -1.07 8.60
CA LYS A 8 15.21 0.05 7.73
C LYS A 8 13.91 0.65 8.28
N THR A 9 14.01 1.82 8.89
CA THR A 9 12.86 2.49 9.51
C THR A 9 12.17 3.49 8.58
N ILE A 10 12.89 4.05 7.60
CA ILE A 10 12.39 5.05 6.65
C ILE A 10 12.25 4.43 5.26
N THR A 11 11.13 4.71 4.59
CA THR A 11 10.91 4.43 3.17
C THR A 11 10.39 5.69 2.48
N GLY A 12 10.70 5.87 1.20
CA GLY A 12 10.22 7.02 0.44
C GLY A 12 10.23 6.79 -1.06
N TYR A 13 9.49 7.62 -1.77
CA TYR A 13 9.39 7.64 -3.23
C TYR A 13 9.12 9.05 -3.72
N CYS A 14 9.23 9.25 -5.03
CA CYS A 14 8.91 10.50 -5.68
C CYS A 14 7.93 10.34 -6.84
N GLU A 15 7.27 11.45 -7.18
CA GLU A 15 6.36 11.52 -8.31
C GLU A 15 6.32 12.96 -8.87
N PRO A 16 6.61 13.19 -10.17
CA PRO A 16 7.05 12.20 -11.17
C PRO A 16 8.53 11.81 -11.00
N LEU A 17 8.97 10.75 -11.71
CA LEU A 17 10.36 10.26 -11.66
C LEU A 17 11.35 11.16 -12.43
N SER A 18 10.88 11.94 -13.39
CA SER A 18 11.70 12.85 -14.19
C SER A 18 10.92 14.11 -14.50
N LEU A 19 11.66 15.23 -14.55
CA LEU A 19 11.11 16.57 -14.66
C LEU A 19 12.08 17.48 -15.43
N ARG A 20 11.54 18.56 -15.98
CA ARG A 20 12.28 19.69 -16.54
C ARG A 20 12.53 20.75 -15.48
N ALA A 21 13.46 21.66 -15.78
CA ALA A 21 13.70 22.82 -14.91
C ALA A 21 12.41 23.65 -14.76
N GLY A 22 12.10 24.03 -13.52
CA GLY A 22 10.87 24.77 -13.18
C GLY A 22 9.66 23.88 -12.87
N GLU A 23 9.72 22.58 -13.12
CA GLU A 23 8.65 21.65 -12.73
C GLU A 23 8.78 21.21 -11.26
N THR A 24 7.68 20.67 -10.72
CA THR A 24 7.61 20.24 -9.31
C THR A 24 7.65 18.72 -9.20
N VAL A 25 8.48 18.22 -8.28
CA VAL A 25 8.47 16.83 -7.81
C VAL A 25 7.87 16.76 -6.42
N LYS A 26 7.04 15.75 -6.17
CA LYS A 26 6.56 15.42 -4.82
C LYS A 26 7.45 14.33 -4.25
N LEU A 27 8.08 14.60 -3.11
CA LEU A 27 8.78 13.60 -2.31
C LEU A 27 7.84 13.13 -1.21
N LYS A 28 7.64 11.83 -1.09
CA LYS A 28 6.77 11.20 -0.09
C LYS A 28 7.60 10.23 0.72
N ALA A 29 7.53 10.32 2.04
CA ALA A 29 8.29 9.46 2.94
C ALA A 29 7.41 9.01 4.11
N SER A 30 7.71 7.83 4.64
CA SER A 30 7.06 7.21 5.80
C SER A 30 8.15 6.65 6.71
N SER A 31 7.96 6.78 8.02
CA SER A 31 8.87 6.21 9.02
C SER A 31 8.11 5.35 10.03
N HIS A 32 8.62 4.16 10.31
CA HIS A 32 8.20 3.34 11.45
C HIS A 32 8.72 3.87 12.80
N ASP A 33 9.63 4.85 12.77
CA ASP A 33 10.10 5.60 13.93
C ASP A 33 9.85 7.11 13.70
N PRO A 34 8.70 7.64 14.14
CA PRO A 34 8.33 9.03 13.88
C PRO A 34 9.31 10.03 14.51
N GLY A 35 9.73 11.04 13.74
CA GLY A 35 10.75 11.96 14.22
C GLY A 35 11.33 12.87 13.15
N PRO A 36 12.28 13.74 13.51
CA PRO A 36 13.02 14.54 12.54
C PRO A 36 13.89 13.66 11.64
N ALA A 37 13.93 13.96 10.35
CA ALA A 37 14.83 13.37 9.36
C ALA A 37 15.56 14.48 8.60
N VAL A 38 16.80 14.22 8.23
CA VAL A 38 17.62 15.14 7.41
C VAL A 38 17.32 14.90 5.94
N LEU A 39 17.35 15.97 5.14
CA LEU A 39 17.09 15.92 3.71
C LEU A 39 18.19 16.66 2.94
N ASP A 40 18.94 15.90 2.15
CA ASP A 40 20.00 16.42 1.29
C ASP A 40 19.66 16.15 -0.19
N LEU A 41 20.00 17.09 -1.06
CA LEU A 41 19.93 16.90 -2.51
C LEU A 41 21.31 16.51 -3.02
N VAL A 42 21.41 15.36 -3.69
CA VAL A 42 22.68 14.87 -4.24
C VAL A 42 22.57 14.55 -5.72
N GLN A 43 23.67 14.71 -6.43
CA GLN A 43 23.87 14.13 -7.76
C GLN A 43 24.63 12.82 -7.59
N ILE A 44 23.99 11.70 -7.93
CA ILE A 44 24.65 10.39 -7.99
C ILE A 44 25.56 10.39 -9.23
N VAL A 45 26.86 10.14 -9.02
CA VAL A 45 27.86 10.01 -10.09
C VAL A 45 28.16 8.53 -10.35
N CYS A 46 28.29 7.73 -9.29
CA CYS A 46 28.41 6.27 -9.39
C CYS A 46 27.69 5.57 -8.24
N GLY A 47 26.89 4.56 -8.57
CA GLY A 47 26.16 3.74 -7.60
C GLY A 47 26.80 2.37 -7.30
N ASP A 48 27.96 2.05 -7.88
CA ASP A 48 28.63 0.76 -7.69
C ASP A 48 29.56 0.80 -6.46
N PRO A 49 29.23 0.11 -5.36
CA PRO A 49 30.04 0.13 -4.14
C PRO A 49 31.22 -0.87 -4.18
N THR A 50 31.39 -1.63 -5.26
CA THR A 50 32.40 -2.69 -5.31
C THR A 50 33.82 -2.13 -5.43
N SER A 51 34.78 -2.86 -4.85
CA SER A 51 36.20 -2.48 -4.86
C SER A 51 36.89 -2.63 -6.22
N ALA A 52 36.26 -3.31 -7.18
CA ALA A 52 36.76 -3.46 -8.55
C ALA A 52 36.27 -2.33 -9.48
N GLY A 53 35.23 -1.61 -9.06
CA GLY A 53 34.70 -0.44 -9.76
C GLY A 53 35.30 0.88 -9.24
N PRO A 54 34.78 2.02 -9.72
CA PRO A 54 35.23 3.35 -9.29
C PRO A 54 34.78 3.72 -7.86
N GLY A 55 33.95 2.88 -7.23
CA GLY A 55 33.36 3.12 -5.91
C GLY A 55 32.10 4.00 -5.95
N PHE A 56 31.33 3.97 -4.85
CA PHE A 56 30.15 4.82 -4.69
C PHE A 56 30.58 6.29 -4.61
N HIS A 57 29.95 7.15 -5.41
CA HIS A 57 30.29 8.56 -5.47
C HIS A 57 29.05 9.41 -5.72
N GLU A 58 28.83 10.39 -4.85
CA GLU A 58 27.78 11.38 -4.92
C GLU A 58 28.32 12.79 -4.64
N ILE A 59 27.65 13.80 -5.17
CA ILE A 59 28.01 15.20 -4.99
C ILE A 59 26.79 15.93 -4.44
N GLU A 60 26.90 16.47 -3.24
CA GLU A 60 25.88 17.33 -2.64
C GLU A 60 25.61 18.56 -3.52
N LYS A 61 24.33 18.93 -3.65
CA LYS A 61 23.87 20.07 -4.42
C LYS A 61 23.15 21.06 -3.52
N PRO A 62 23.48 22.36 -3.64
CA PRO A 62 22.70 23.41 -2.99
C PRO A 62 21.22 23.29 -3.40
N SER A 63 20.35 23.43 -2.40
CA SER A 63 18.93 23.17 -2.54
C SER A 63 18.14 24.12 -1.65
N ALA A 64 16.93 24.48 -2.10
CA ALA A 64 15.97 25.22 -1.28
C ALA A 64 15.09 24.30 -0.41
N LEU A 65 15.36 22.98 -0.42
CA LEU A 65 14.68 22.03 0.46
C LEU A 65 14.97 22.37 1.92
N PRO A 66 14.00 22.14 2.83
CA PRO A 66 14.25 22.30 4.25
C PRO A 66 15.32 21.27 4.69
N PRO A 67 16.28 21.66 5.54
CA PRO A 67 17.35 20.77 5.98
C PRO A 67 16.85 19.61 6.84
N THR A 68 15.67 19.77 7.45
CA THR A 68 15.00 18.73 8.22
C THR A 68 13.50 18.71 7.94
N ILE A 69 12.91 17.52 7.99
CA ILE A 69 11.47 17.29 7.91
C ILE A 69 11.04 16.40 9.08
N LYS A 70 9.78 16.49 9.49
CA LYS A 70 9.21 15.55 10.47
C LYS A 70 8.51 14.42 9.73
N LEU A 71 8.93 13.18 9.98
CA LEU A 71 8.32 11.98 9.43
C LEU A 71 7.35 11.34 10.42
N SER A 72 6.35 10.68 9.86
CA SER A 72 5.37 9.85 10.56
C SER A 72 5.12 8.57 9.77
N GLU A 73 4.44 7.61 10.38
CA GLU A 73 4.00 6.41 9.68
C GLU A 73 2.80 6.72 8.77
N HIS A 74 2.91 6.32 7.51
CA HIS A 74 1.81 6.32 6.54
C HIS A 74 1.53 4.87 6.11
N PRO A 75 0.41 4.27 6.55
CA PRO A 75 0.12 2.87 6.29
C PRO A 75 -0.13 2.61 4.80
N LEU A 76 0.39 1.49 4.30
CA LEU A 76 0.14 1.02 2.94
C LEU A 76 -1.09 0.10 2.91
N VAL A 77 -2.10 0.48 2.14
CA VAL A 77 -3.19 -0.43 1.79
C VAL A 77 -2.76 -1.23 0.58
N SER A 78 -2.27 -2.45 0.81
CA SER A 78 -1.76 -3.33 -0.24
C SER A 78 -2.87 -4.18 -0.87
N GLY A 79 -2.63 -4.60 -2.11
CA GLY A 79 -3.54 -5.41 -2.91
C GLY A 79 -4.37 -4.56 -3.87
N SER A 80 -4.54 -5.07 -5.10
CA SER A 80 -5.43 -4.44 -6.08
C SER A 80 -6.88 -4.69 -5.72
N PHE A 81 -7.69 -3.64 -5.66
CA PHE A 81 -9.14 -3.73 -5.50
C PHE A 81 -9.81 -2.56 -6.24
N ALA A 82 -11.11 -2.70 -6.47
CA ALA A 82 -11.95 -1.60 -6.91
C ALA A 82 -12.73 -1.07 -5.71
N GLU A 83 -12.83 0.25 -5.61
CA GLU A 83 -13.63 0.94 -4.59
C GLU A 83 -14.70 1.77 -5.28
N ILE A 84 -15.92 1.72 -4.75
CA ILE A 84 -17.06 2.46 -5.27
C ILE A 84 -17.71 3.15 -4.07
N ASP A 85 -17.81 4.48 -4.13
CA ASP A 85 -18.58 5.24 -3.17
C ASP A 85 -20.08 5.02 -3.41
N LEU A 86 -20.77 4.48 -2.42
CA LEU A 86 -22.21 4.24 -2.44
C LEU A 86 -23.00 5.33 -1.71
N GLY A 87 -22.35 6.45 -1.36
CA GLY A 87 -22.95 7.61 -0.71
C GLY A 87 -24.27 8.03 -1.36
N GLY A 88 -25.31 8.22 -0.54
CA GLY A 88 -26.64 8.61 -1.00
C GLY A 88 -27.52 7.46 -1.51
N LEU A 89 -27.00 6.23 -1.63
CA LEU A 89 -27.81 5.07 -1.97
C LEU A 89 -28.52 4.51 -0.72
N ALA A 90 -29.86 4.54 -0.73
CA ALA A 90 -30.67 3.95 0.33
C ALA A 90 -31.32 2.63 -0.14
N ILE A 91 -30.96 1.51 0.49
CA ILE A 91 -31.59 0.22 0.22
C ILE A 91 -32.93 0.17 0.95
N LYS A 92 -34.03 0.32 0.22
CA LYS A 92 -35.37 0.39 0.83
C LYS A 92 -35.99 -0.97 1.18
N ARG A 93 -35.63 -2.05 0.46
CA ARG A 93 -36.15 -3.41 0.72
C ARG A 93 -35.17 -4.53 0.39
N ARG A 94 -34.70 -4.59 -0.86
CA ARG A 94 -33.86 -5.67 -1.38
C ARG A 94 -32.84 -5.10 -2.37
N PHE A 95 -31.67 -5.71 -2.39
CA PHE A 95 -30.68 -5.56 -3.46
C PHE A 95 -30.25 -6.95 -3.91
N LYS A 96 -29.63 -7.02 -5.09
CA LYS A 96 -29.06 -8.25 -5.66
C LYS A 96 -27.63 -7.95 -6.09
N ILE A 97 -26.74 -8.90 -5.82
CA ILE A 97 -25.37 -8.90 -6.33
C ILE A 97 -25.21 -10.17 -7.14
N ASP A 98 -24.80 -10.03 -8.39
CA ASP A 98 -24.37 -11.13 -9.24
C ASP A 98 -22.91 -10.89 -9.60
N CYS A 99 -22.06 -11.90 -9.39
CA CYS A 99 -20.64 -11.82 -9.73
C CYS A 99 -20.11 -13.19 -10.19
N TYR A 100 -19.22 -13.17 -11.17
CA TYR A 100 -18.45 -14.34 -11.58
C TYR A 100 -17.08 -14.27 -10.91
N LEU A 101 -16.71 -15.31 -10.16
CA LEU A 101 -15.49 -15.35 -9.35
C LEU A 101 -14.62 -16.54 -9.75
N GLN A 102 -13.32 -16.29 -9.92
CA GLN A 102 -12.32 -17.33 -10.17
C GLN A 102 -11.17 -17.20 -9.16
N PRO A 103 -11.29 -17.81 -7.97
CA PRO A 103 -10.21 -17.80 -6.98
C PRO A 103 -9.00 -18.58 -7.49
N THR A 104 -7.82 -17.96 -7.52
CA THR A 104 -6.56 -18.62 -7.90
C THR A 104 -5.79 -19.19 -6.70
N LEU A 105 -6.11 -18.74 -5.48
CA LEU A 105 -5.54 -19.22 -4.22
C LEU A 105 -6.64 -19.60 -3.21
N PRO A 106 -7.55 -20.53 -3.51
CA PRO A 106 -8.73 -20.80 -2.69
C PRO A 106 -8.43 -21.29 -1.26
N SER A 107 -7.22 -21.79 -0.99
CA SER A 107 -6.77 -22.19 0.35
C SER A 107 -6.55 -21.00 1.29
N CYS A 108 -6.38 -19.79 0.76
CA CYS A 108 -6.22 -18.56 1.54
C CYS A 108 -7.56 -17.85 1.73
N ASP A 109 -7.77 -17.31 2.93
CA ASP A 109 -8.94 -16.49 3.23
C ASP A 109 -8.89 -15.19 2.42
N GLN A 110 -9.93 -14.95 1.61
CA GLN A 110 -10.03 -13.81 0.70
C GLN A 110 -11.41 -13.16 0.80
N THR A 111 -11.47 -11.85 0.57
CA THR A 111 -12.73 -11.14 0.38
C THR A 111 -12.83 -10.78 -1.10
N ALA A 112 -13.83 -11.33 -1.78
CA ALA A 112 -14.07 -11.06 -3.20
C ALA A 112 -14.89 -9.77 -3.38
N LEU A 113 -15.79 -9.49 -2.45
CA LEU A 113 -16.61 -8.29 -2.42
C LEU A 113 -16.98 -7.97 -0.98
N SER A 114 -17.02 -6.69 -0.63
CA SER A 114 -17.61 -6.21 0.62
C SER A 114 -18.38 -4.91 0.41
N ILE A 115 -19.45 -4.73 1.17
CA ILE A 115 -20.23 -3.50 1.29
C ILE A 115 -20.35 -3.16 2.78
N GLY A 116 -20.14 -1.90 3.10
CA GLY A 116 -20.23 -1.36 4.45
C GLY A 116 -19.13 -0.35 4.70
N ASP A 117 -19.16 0.26 5.88
CA ASP A 117 -18.05 1.09 6.34
C ASP A 117 -16.77 0.25 6.47
N VAL A 118 -15.62 0.89 6.26
CA VAL A 118 -14.28 0.29 6.24
C VAL A 118 -14.02 -0.54 7.51
N ALA A 119 -14.59 -0.11 8.64
CA ALA A 119 -14.48 -0.77 9.94
C ALA A 119 -15.39 -2.00 10.09
N SER A 120 -16.61 -2.01 9.53
CA SER A 120 -17.63 -3.01 9.86
C SER A 120 -17.72 -4.17 8.87
N LYS A 121 -17.46 -3.92 7.57
CA LYS A 121 -17.64 -4.90 6.47
C LYS A 121 -18.95 -5.69 6.64
N GLU A 122 -20.08 -4.99 6.63
CA GLU A 122 -21.40 -5.51 6.99
C GLU A 122 -21.86 -6.65 6.09
N ILE A 123 -21.65 -6.52 4.78
CA ILE A 123 -21.93 -7.55 3.79
C ILE A 123 -20.62 -7.96 3.14
N ALA A 124 -20.35 -9.25 3.00
CA ALA A 124 -19.18 -9.70 2.25
C ALA A 124 -19.39 -11.07 1.59
N ILE A 125 -18.81 -11.23 0.40
CA ILE A 125 -18.57 -12.52 -0.24
C ILE A 125 -17.10 -12.86 0.00
N GLN A 126 -16.85 -13.97 0.68
CA GLN A 126 -15.52 -14.40 1.10
C GLN A 126 -15.23 -15.81 0.60
N ILE A 127 -13.98 -16.10 0.30
CA ILE A 127 -13.48 -17.47 0.16
C ILE A 127 -12.77 -17.79 1.45
N ARG A 128 -13.20 -18.83 2.17
CA ARG A 128 -12.53 -19.30 3.37
C ARG A 128 -12.43 -20.80 3.35
N GLN A 129 -11.24 -21.32 3.67
CA GLN A 129 -10.97 -22.77 3.67
C GLN A 129 -11.44 -23.45 2.35
N GLY A 130 -11.19 -22.81 1.21
CA GLY A 130 -11.59 -23.34 -0.10
C GLY A 130 -13.08 -23.23 -0.46
N ARG A 131 -13.91 -22.56 0.35
CA ARG A 131 -15.36 -22.47 0.13
C ARG A 131 -15.83 -21.02 0.07
N PHE A 132 -16.81 -20.76 -0.80
CA PHE A 132 -17.50 -19.48 -0.77
C PHE A 132 -18.36 -19.35 0.48
N SER A 133 -18.35 -18.17 1.06
CA SER A 133 -19.18 -17.82 2.20
C SER A 133 -19.73 -16.41 2.03
N PHE A 134 -20.96 -16.23 2.48
CA PHE A 134 -21.64 -14.94 2.55
C PHE A 134 -21.70 -14.51 4.01
N LYS A 135 -21.22 -13.30 4.32
CA LYS A 135 -21.30 -12.66 5.63
C LYS A 135 -22.35 -11.55 5.58
N TYR A 136 -23.19 -11.50 6.62
CA TYR A 136 -24.08 -10.37 6.89
C TYR A 136 -24.09 -10.07 8.40
N GLY A 137 -23.63 -8.87 8.78
CA GLY A 137 -23.43 -8.50 10.18
C GLY A 137 -22.48 -9.47 10.90
N GLY A 138 -22.92 -10.03 12.04
CA GLY A 138 -22.18 -11.06 12.77
C GLY A 138 -22.37 -12.49 12.24
N GLN A 139 -23.26 -12.71 11.26
CA GLN A 139 -23.62 -14.03 10.77
C GLN A 139 -22.85 -14.39 9.50
N ARG A 140 -22.64 -15.69 9.30
CA ARG A 140 -21.96 -16.24 8.13
C ARG A 140 -22.67 -17.50 7.63
N LEU A 141 -22.86 -17.57 6.31
CA LEU A 141 -23.39 -18.71 5.59
C LEU A 141 -22.33 -19.24 4.64
N THR A 142 -21.93 -20.50 4.79
CA THR A 142 -21.01 -21.15 3.86
C THR A 142 -21.81 -21.84 2.77
N LEU A 143 -21.50 -21.54 1.51
CA LEU A 143 -22.12 -22.18 0.37
C LEU A 143 -21.54 -23.59 0.21
N LEU A 144 -22.41 -24.58 0.19
CA LEU A 144 -22.04 -25.93 -0.18
C LEU A 144 -21.98 -26.03 -1.71
N PRO A 145 -21.10 -26.87 -2.26
CA PRO A 145 -21.12 -27.15 -3.70
C PRO A 145 -22.52 -27.59 -4.11
N SER A 146 -23.04 -27.06 -5.21
CA SER A 146 -24.21 -27.67 -5.84
C SER A 146 -23.85 -29.10 -6.27
N LYS A 147 -24.72 -30.05 -5.97
CA LYS A 147 -24.59 -31.43 -6.47
C LYS A 147 -24.59 -31.48 -8.00
#